data_AF-A0A5Y3UZG3-F1
#
_entry.id   AF-A0A5Y3UZG3-F1
#
_cell.length_a   1.000
_cell.length_b   1.000
_cell.length_c   1.000
_cell.angle_alpha   90.00
_cell.angle_beta   90.00
_cell.angle_gamma   90.00
#
_symmetry.space_group_name_H-M   'P 1'
#
loop_
_entity.id
_entity.type
_entity.pdbx_description
1 polymer ?
#
loop_
_entity_poly.entity_id
_entity_poly.type
_entity_poly.pdbx_seq_one_letter_code
_entity_poly.pdbx_strand_id
1 'polypeptide(L)' 'MPTAARLSDKGTRHDDYYETVIIAGSPTVFIDGLPAARTGDAVDCGGVVIGSGTVNIG' A
#
# COMPACT_ATOMS: atom_id res chain seq x y z
N MET A 1 11.57 12.59 -0.49
CA MET A 1 10.22 12.05 -0.70
C MET A 1 10.28 10.55 -0.47
N PRO A 2 9.38 9.95 0.31
CA PRO A 2 9.33 8.50 0.44
C PRO A 2 9.07 7.85 -0.92
N THR A 3 9.56 6.63 -1.12
CA THR A 3 9.17 5.82 -2.27
C THR A 3 7.66 5.57 -2.23
N ALA A 4 7.02 5.54 -3.39
CA ALA A 4 5.59 5.25 -3.46
C ALA A 4 5.33 3.78 -3.08
N ALA A 5 4.30 3.54 -2.28
CA ALA A 5 3.92 2.21 -1.83
C ALA A 5 3.23 1.43 -2.96
N ARG A 6 3.47 0.12 -2.97
CA ARG A 6 3.04 -0.80 -4.03
C ARG A 6 2.51 -2.09 -3.43
N LEU A 7 1.83 -2.88 -4.26
CA LEU A 7 1.45 -4.25 -3.92
C LEU A 7 2.67 -5.03 -3.40
N SER A 8 2.49 -5.79 -2.32
CA SER A 8 3.52 -6.56 -1.62
C SER A 8 4.57 -5.76 -0.82
N ASP A 9 4.52 -4.42 -0.81
CA ASP A 9 5.32 -3.65 0.13
C ASP A 9 4.82 -3.92 1.57
N LYS A 10 5.76 -3.94 2.52
CA LYS A 10 5.51 -4.35 3.91
C LYS A 10 5.46 -3.15 4.85
N GLY A 11 4.51 -3.18 5.78
CA GLY A 11 4.48 -2.28 6.94
C GLY A 11 5.62 -2.56 7.91
N THR A 12 5.88 -1.61 8.81
CA THR A 12 6.99 -1.69 9.79
C THR A 12 6.72 -2.61 10.97
N ARG A 13 5.60 -3.36 10.95
CA ARG A 13 4.98 -3.98 12.13
C ARG A 13 4.48 -2.92 13.12
N HIS A 14 3.53 -3.30 13.96
CA HIS A 14 3.15 -2.53 15.14
C HIS A 14 2.54 -3.47 16.18
N ASP A 15 2.72 -3.12 17.45
CA ASP A 15 2.27 -3.90 18.60
C ASP A 15 2.78 -5.36 18.54
N ASP A 16 2.00 -6.31 19.05
CA ASP A 16 2.25 -7.76 18.95
C ASP A 16 1.85 -8.33 17.57
N TYR A 17 1.64 -7.48 16.56
CA TYR A 17 1.26 -7.89 15.21
C TYR A 17 2.49 -8.05 14.30
N TYR A 18 2.41 -8.99 13.37
CA TYR A 18 3.47 -9.24 12.41
C TYR A 18 3.54 -8.15 11.31
N GLU A 19 4.47 -8.31 10.38
CA GLU A 19 4.60 -7.43 9.21
C GLU A 19 3.34 -7.50 8.34
N THR A 20 2.56 -6.41 8.31
CA THR A 20 1.39 -6.34 7.45
C THR A 20 1.81 -6.10 5.99
N VAL A 21 1.09 -6.68 5.04
CA VAL A 21 1.43 -6.64 3.61
C VAL A 21 0.29 -6.02 2.83
N ILE A 22 0.61 -5.09 1.92
CA ILE A 22 -0.38 -4.52 0.99
C ILE A 22 -0.79 -5.60 -0.01
N ILE A 23 -2.09 -5.92 -0.07
CA ILE A 23 -2.64 -7.02 -0.90
C ILE A 23 -3.57 -6.55 -2.01
N ALA A 24 -3.81 -5.24 -2.11
CA ALA A 24 -4.58 -4.62 -3.20
C ALA A 24 -3.87 -3.35 -3.71
N GLY A 25 -4.20 -2.94 -4.92
CA GLY A 25 -3.61 -1.78 -5.60
C GLY A 25 -4.44 -1.34 -6.80
N SER A 26 -3.96 -0.32 -7.51
CA SER A 26 -4.57 0.14 -8.75
C SER A 26 -4.56 -0.95 -9.84
N PRO A 27 -5.67 -1.13 -10.59
CA PRO A 27 -5.70 -2.08 -11.71
C PRO A 27 -4.98 -1.56 -12.96
N THR A 28 -4.62 -0.27 -13.01
CA THR A 28 -4.11 0.38 -14.23
C THR A 28 -2.83 1.18 -14.03
N VAL A 29 -2.49 1.54 -12.80
CA VAL A 29 -1.27 2.29 -12.48
C VAL A 29 -0.26 1.40 -11.78
N PHE A 30 0.93 1.33 -12.37
CA PHE A 30 2.04 0.50 -11.88
C PHE A 30 3.24 1.37 -11.53
N ILE A 31 3.89 1.06 -10.42
CA ILE A 31 5.17 1.64 -10.02
C ILE A 31 6.17 0.49 -9.97
N ASP A 32 7.26 0.60 -10.72
CA ASP A 32 8.26 -0.47 -10.90
C ASP A 32 7.65 -1.83 -11.28
N GLY A 33 6.57 -1.81 -12.07
CA GLY A 33 5.88 -3.02 -12.54
C GLY A 33 4.90 -3.65 -11.53
N LEU A 34 4.74 -3.08 -10.33
CA LEU A 34 3.77 -3.53 -9.33
C LEU A 34 2.60 -2.55 -9.23
N PRO A 35 1.36 -3.02 -8.98
CA PRO A 35 0.21 -2.14 -8.75
C PRO A 35 0.50 -1.09 -7.67
N ALA A 36 0.21 0.18 -7.98
CA ALA A 36 0.38 1.27 -7.03
C ALA A 36 -0.65 1.15 -5.88
N ALA A 37 -0.20 1.30 -4.64
CA ALA A 37 -1.09 1.33 -3.48
C ALA A 37 -1.77 2.69 -3.36
N ARG A 38 -3.06 2.68 -3.01
CA ARG A 38 -3.93 3.85 -2.86
C ARG A 38 -4.54 3.87 -1.46
N THR A 39 -4.97 5.04 -1.02
CA THR A 39 -5.80 5.14 0.20
C THR A 39 -7.04 4.25 0.04
N GLY A 40 -7.28 3.37 1.01
CA GLY A 40 -8.39 2.41 1.01
C GLY A 40 -8.05 1.02 0.46
N ASP A 41 -6.88 0.82 -0.16
CA ASP A 41 -6.47 -0.52 -0.58
C ASP A 41 -6.20 -1.42 0.65
N ALA A 42 -6.59 -2.68 0.54
CA ALA A 42 -6.56 -3.63 1.65
C ALA A 42 -5.13 -4.06 2.04
N VAL A 43 -4.97 -4.33 3.33
CA VAL A 43 -3.80 -4.95 3.94
C VAL A 43 -4.21 -6.32 4.48
N ASP A 44 -3.29 -7.28 4.50
CA ASP A 44 -3.56 -8.69 4.83
C ASP A 44 -4.22 -8.92 6.20
N CYS A 45 -3.97 -8.03 7.16
CA CYS A 45 -4.57 -8.07 8.50
C CYS A 45 -6.04 -7.60 8.58
N GLY A 46 -6.62 -7.19 7.45
CA GLY A 46 -7.97 -6.61 7.37
C GLY A 46 -8.00 -5.09 7.53
N GLY A 47 -6.84 -4.44 7.68
CA GLY A 47 -6.70 -2.98 7.64
C GLY A 47 -6.71 -2.41 6.23
N VAL A 48 -6.53 -1.09 6.13
CA VAL A 48 -6.41 -0.37 4.84
C VAL A 48 -5.22 0.59 4.84
N VAL A 49 -4.69 0.85 3.65
CA VAL A 49 -3.66 1.87 3.43
C VAL A 49 -4.25 3.27 3.61
N ILE A 50 -3.53 4.15 4.29
CA ILE A 50 -3.85 5.58 4.42
C ILE A 50 -2.65 6.40 3.93
N GLY A 51 -2.86 7.20 2.87
CA GLY A 51 -1.84 8.09 2.30
C GLY A 51 -2.16 9.58 2.53
N SER A 52 -1.10 10.40 2.63
CA SER A 52 -1.17 11.88 2.68
C SER A 52 -0.43 12.53 1.50
N GLY A 53 -0.18 11.79 0.42
CA GLY A 53 0.48 12.31 -0.78
C GLY A 53 -0.41 13.29 -1.54
N THR A 54 0.20 14.11 -2.41
CA THR A 54 -0.51 15.06 -3.28
C THR A 54 -0.89 14.46 -4.64
N VAL A 55 -0.59 13.17 -4.87
CA VAL A 55 -0.88 12.45 -6.11
C VAL A 55 -2.15 11.62 -5.91
N ASN A 56 -3.10 11.77 -6.82
CA ASN A 56 -4.31 10.95 -6.86
C ASN A 56 -4.14 9.85 -7.92
N ILE A 57 -4.28 8.59 -7.51
CA ILE A 57 -4.13 7.42 -8.38
C ILE A 57 -5.50 6.77 -8.57
N GLY A 58 -5.87 6.57 -9.84
CA GLY A 58 -7.10 5.89 -10.25
C GLY A 58 -7.10 4.40 -9.94
#